data_AF-A0A1C6EFG5-F1
#
_entry.id   AF-A0A1C6EFG5-F1
#
_cell.length_a   1.000
_cell.length_b   1.000
_cell.length_c   1.000
_cell.angle_alpha   90.00
_cell.angle_beta   90.00
_cell.angle_gamma   90.00
#
_symmetry.space_group_name_H-M   'P 1'
#
loop_
_entity.id
_entity.type
_entity.pdbx_description
1 polymer ?
#
loop_
_entity_poly.entity_id
_entity_poly.type
_entity_poly.pdbx_seq_one_letter_code
_entity_poly.pdbx_strand_id
1 'polypeptide(L)' 'MKDILAVVGFPKATYMYWQKRFDRENPDKYLEDEITKIHNENKDYGYRRVYRELRNRNFL' A
#
# COMPACT_ATOMS: atom_id res chain seq x y z
N MET A 1 8.73 -23.84 -6.10
CA MET A 1 7.94 -22.96 -5.20
C MET A 1 7.92 -23.46 -3.76
N LYS A 2 7.67 -24.76 -3.49
CA LYS A 2 7.69 -25.29 -2.12
C LYS A 2 9.06 -25.13 -1.44
N ASP A 3 10.13 -25.32 -2.19
CA ASP A 3 11.51 -25.25 -1.67
C ASP A 3 11.87 -23.83 -1.23
N ILE A 4 11.44 -22.82 -2.01
CA ILE A 4 11.60 -21.41 -1.66
C ILE A 4 10.86 -21.09 -0.35
N LEU A 5 9.59 -21.51 -0.23
CA LEU A 5 8.79 -21.27 0.97
C LEU A 5 9.38 -21.96 2.22
N ALA A 6 9.98 -23.14 2.06
CA ALA A 6 10.68 -23.83 3.14
C ALA A 6 11.94 -23.07 3.59
N VAL A 7 12.72 -22.53 2.65
CA VAL A 7 13.93 -21.73 2.95
C VAL A 7 13.58 -20.42 3.68
N VAL A 8 12.52 -19.72 3.29
CA VAL A 8 12.06 -18.51 4.00
C VAL A 8 11.20 -18.79 5.24
N GLY A 9 10.97 -20.07 5.60
CA GLY A 9 10.15 -20.45 6.75
C GLY A 9 8.69 -20.03 6.64
N PHE A 10 8.18 -19.82 5.42
CA PHE A 10 6.83 -19.31 5.21
C PHE A 10 5.83 -20.47 5.02
N PRO A 11 4.74 -20.54 5.81
CA PRO A 11 3.76 -21.62 5.66
C PRO A 11 3.12 -21.62 4.27
N LYS A 12 3.10 -22.80 3.64
CA LYS A 12 2.52 -22.96 2.29
C LYS A 12 1.06 -22.51 2.22
N ALA A 13 0.27 -22.78 3.26
CA ALA A 13 -1.14 -22.38 3.32
C ALA A 13 -1.29 -20.85 3.29
N THR A 14 -0.47 -20.14 4.06
CA THR A 14 -0.44 -18.67 4.09
C THR A 14 -0.09 -18.11 2.72
N TYR A 15 0.93 -18.67 2.04
CA TYR A 15 1.31 -18.23 0.70
C TYR A 15 0.17 -18.43 -0.30
N MET A 16 -0.43 -19.61 -0.34
CA MET A 16 -1.52 -19.93 -1.26
C MET A 16 -2.76 -19.05 -1.04
N TYR A 17 -3.04 -18.66 0.21
CA TYR A 17 -4.10 -17.72 0.53
C TYR A 17 -3.84 -16.34 -0.06
N TRP A 18 -2.61 -15.83 0.06
CA TRP A 18 -2.21 -14.52 -0.49
C TRP A 18 -2.04 -14.54 -2.00
N GLN A 19 -1.54 -15.63 -2.58
CA GLN A 19 -1.35 -15.79 -4.02
C GLN A 19 -2.68 -15.59 -4.78
N LYS A 20 -3.79 -16.12 -4.25
CA LYS A 20 -5.14 -15.90 -4.81
C LYS A 20 -5.62 -14.44 -4.73
N ARG A 21 -4.85 -13.56 -4.09
CA ARG A 21 -5.17 -12.14 -3.87
C ARG A 21 -4.20 -11.21 -4.59
N PHE A 22 -3.18 -11.73 -5.26
CA PHE A 22 -2.18 -10.92 -5.97
C PHE A 22 -2.81 -10.13 -7.12
N ASP A 23 -3.82 -10.70 -7.79
CA ASP A 23 -4.52 -10.03 -8.90
C ASP A 23 -5.66 -9.11 -8.43
N ARG A 24 -5.82 -8.90 -7.12
CA ARG A 24 -6.84 -7.95 -6.63
C ARG A 24 -6.36 -6.53 -6.84
N GLU A 25 -7.21 -5.70 -7.41
CA GLU A 25 -6.98 -4.26 -7.43
C GLU A 25 -6.91 -3.72 -6.00
N ASN A 26 -5.94 -2.85 -5.73
CA ASN A 26 -5.87 -2.12 -4.47
C ASN A 26 -6.94 -1.00 -4.50
N PRO A 27 -8.00 -1.08 -3.68
CA PRO A 27 -9.06 -0.06 -3.67
C PRO A 27 -8.51 1.31 -3.24
N ASP A 28 -7.43 1.33 -2.45
CA ASP A 28 -6.84 2.55 -1.90
C ASP A 28 -5.73 3.12 -2.79
N LYS A 29 -5.44 2.49 -3.95
CA LYS A 29 -4.37 2.91 -4.87
C LYS A 29 -4.48 4.38 -5.25
N TYR A 30 -5.70 4.84 -5.51
CA TYR A 30 -5.95 6.25 -5.83
C TYR A 30 -5.54 7.19 -4.68
N LEU A 31 -5.86 6.81 -3.44
CA LEU A 31 -5.52 7.60 -2.26
C LEU A 31 -4.00 7.56 -1.99
N GLU A 32 -3.36 6.40 -2.18
CA GLU A 32 -1.91 6.25 -2.09
C GLU A 32 -1.18 7.13 -3.11
N ASP A 33 -1.69 7.20 -4.35
CA ASP A 33 -1.13 8.04 -5.41
C ASP A 33 -1.26 9.53 -5.04
N GLU A 34 -2.40 9.99 -4.51
CA GLU A 34 -2.58 11.37 -4.06
C GLU A 34 -1.72 11.71 -2.82
N ILE A 35 -1.59 10.80 -1.86
CA ILE A 35 -0.66 10.94 -0.72
C ILE A 35 0.77 11.15 -1.23
N THR A 36 1.19 10.31 -2.17
CA THR A 36 2.54 10.35 -2.76
C THR A 36 2.76 11.66 -3.50
N LYS A 37 1.77 12.12 -4.26
CA LYS A 37 1.81 13.39 -4.97
C LYS A 37 1.94 14.57 -4.02
N ILE A 38 1.13 14.64 -2.96
CA ILE A 38 1.20 15.71 -1.95
C ILE A 38 2.58 15.74 -1.28
N HIS A 39 3.14 14.56 -0.96
CA HIS A 39 4.46 14.46 -0.35
C HIS A 39 5.58 14.89 -1.32
N ASN A 40 5.49 14.54 -2.60
CA ASN A 40 6.46 14.97 -3.61
C ASN A 40 6.40 16.47 -3.87
N GLU A 41 5.21 17.07 -3.88
CA GLU A 41 5.00 18.52 -3.97
C GLU A 41 5.52 19.24 -2.71
N ASN A 42 5.43 18.61 -1.54
CA ASN A 42 5.79 19.19 -0.25
C ASN A 42 6.67 18.22 0.55
N LYS A 43 7.96 18.14 0.21
CA LYS A 43 8.88 17.13 0.77
C LYS A 43 9.01 17.14 2.30
N ASP A 44 8.78 18.29 2.93
CA ASP A 44 8.81 18.47 4.38
C ASP A 44 7.47 18.12 5.06
N TYR A 45 6.44 17.73 4.30
CA TYR A 45 5.16 17.32 4.87
C TYR A 45 5.28 15.93 5.48
N GLY A 46 5.29 15.90 6.81
CA GLY A 46 4.94 14.70 7.57
C GLY A 46 3.44 14.36 7.46
N TYR A 47 3.07 13.18 7.95
CA TYR A 47 1.73 12.59 7.78
C TYR A 47 0.56 13.52 8.16
N ARG A 48 0.70 14.36 9.21
CA ARG A 48 -0.36 15.29 9.63
C ARG A 48 -0.67 16.35 8.58
N ARG A 49 0.36 16.87 7.89
CA ARG A 49 0.18 17.90 6.86
C ARG A 49 -0.40 17.31 5.59
N VAL A 50 0.05 16.11 5.21
CA VAL A 50 -0.54 15.34 4.11
C VAL A 50 -2.03 15.05 4.38
N TYR A 51 -2.37 14.59 5.59
CA TYR A 51 -3.76 14.33 5.97
C TYR A 51 -4.66 15.56 5.88
N ARG A 52 -4.17 16.72 6.36
CA ARG A 52 -4.90 18.00 6.22
C ARG A 52 -5.10 18.39 4.76
N GLU A 53 -4.09 18.18 3.92
CA GLU A 53 -4.17 18.49 2.50
C GLU A 53 -5.15 17.58 1.76
N LEU A 54 -5.20 16.28 2.09
CA LEU A 54 -6.22 15.36 1.56
C LEU A 54 -7.66 15.82 1.89
N ARG A 55 -7.89 16.27 3.13
CA ARG A 55 -9.15 16.89 3.56
C ARG A 55 -9.46 18.16 2.77
N ASN A 56 -8.47 19.04 2.57
CA ASN A 56 -8.63 20.27 1.80
C ASN A 56 -9.00 19.99 0.33
N ARG A 57 -8.49 18.88 -0.24
CA ARG A 57 -8.77 18.43 -1.60
C ARG A 57 -10.06 17.59 -1.72
N ASN A 58 -10.82 17.39 -0.63
CA ASN A 58 -12.02 16.55 -0.56
C ASN A 58 -11.81 15.08 -0.93
N PHE A 59 -10.61 14.54 -0.69
CA PHE A 59 -10.36 13.10 -0.79
C PHE A 59 -10.76 12.33 0.48
N LEU A 60 -10.98 13.06 1.58
CA LEU A 60 -11.34 12.56 2.93
C LEU A 60 -12.41 13.42 3.59
#